data_AF-A0A968M9F4-F1
#
_entry.id   AF-A0A968M9F4-F1
#
_cell.length_a   1.000
_cell.length_b   1.000
_cell.length_c   1.000
_cell.angle_alpha   90.00
_cell.angle_beta   90.00
_cell.angle_gamma   90.00
#
_symmetry.space_group_name_H-M   'P 1'
#
loop_
_entity.id
_entity.type
_entity.pdbx_description
1 polymer ?
#
loop_
_entity_poly.entity_id
_entity_poly.type
_entity_poly.pdbx_seq_one_letter_code
_entity_poly.pdbx_strand_id
1 'polypeptide(L)' 'MAAWLVWGAYGALLGLYLVVVPLILMIYMKQRWYKTGSWERAFLCFMVFFFFPGLAAISPFLNFRPQARQL' A
#
# COMPACT_ATOMS: atom_id res chain seq x y z
N MET A 1 -29.55 -6.44 -16.56
CA MET A 1 -29.58 -5.94 -15.16
C MET A 1 -28.35 -6.36 -14.33
N ALA A 2 -27.40 -7.17 -14.82
CA ALA A 2 -26.20 -7.53 -14.03
C ALA A 2 -24.97 -6.63 -14.31
N ALA A 3 -24.93 -5.92 -15.44
CA ALA A 3 -23.74 -5.22 -15.89
C ALA A 3 -23.26 -4.12 -14.92
N TRP A 4 -24.16 -3.36 -14.30
CA TRP A 4 -23.79 -2.30 -13.34
C TRP A 4 -23.18 -2.84 -12.05
N LEU A 5 -23.61 -4.02 -11.57
CA LEU A 5 -22.95 -4.70 -10.45
C LEU A 5 -21.52 -5.08 -10.82
N VAL A 6 -21.35 -5.62 -12.03
CA VAL A 6 -20.04 -6.06 -12.52
C VAL A 6 -19.09 -4.88 -12.66
N TRP A 7 -19.51 -3.79 -13.30
CA TRP A 7 -18.72 -2.56 -13.41
C TRP A 7 -18.40 -1.94 -12.05
N GLY A 8 -19.39 -1.88 -11.15
CA GLY A 8 -19.18 -1.40 -9.79
C GLY A 8 -18.18 -2.25 -9.02
N ALA A 9 -18.27 -3.58 -9.12
CA ALA A 9 -17.35 -4.50 -8.47
C ALA A 9 -15.92 -4.35 -9.01
N TYR A 10 -15.73 -4.30 -10.33
CA TYR A 10 -14.41 -4.08 -10.91
C TYR A 10 -13.84 -2.71 -10.56
N GLY A 11 -14.66 -1.65 -10.56
CA GLY A 11 -14.25 -0.32 -10.12
C GLY A 11 -13.81 -0.30 -8.65
N ALA A 12 -14.55 -0.97 -7.77
CA ALA A 12 -14.20 -1.10 -6.36
C ALA A 12 -12.90 -1.90 -6.17
N LEU A 13 -12.74 -3.02 -6.87
CA LEU A 13 -11.51 -3.82 -6.85
C LEU A 13 -10.31 -3.00 -7.34
N LEU A 14 -10.48 -2.23 -8.42
CA LEU A 14 -9.44 -1.35 -8.94
C LEU A 14 -9.04 -0.27 -7.91
N GLY A 15 -10.02 0.39 -7.28
CA GLY A 15 -9.77 1.38 -6.24
C GLY A 15 -9.07 0.79 -5.00
N LEU A 16 -9.50 -0.41 -4.59
CA LEU A 16 -8.84 -1.14 -3.50
C LEU A 16 -7.39 -1.49 -3.85
N TYR A 17 -7.15 -2.00 -5.06
CA TYR A 17 -5.85 -2.46 -5.53
C TYR A 17 -4.86 -1.32 -5.80
N LEU A 18 -5.31 -0.21 -6.39
CA LEU A 18 -4.42 0.91 -6.75
C LEU A 18 -4.26 1.98 -5.68
N VAL A 19 -5.23 2.10 -4.75
CA VAL A 19 -5.24 3.23 -3.79
C VAL A 19 -5.27 2.73 -2.34
N VAL A 20 -6.32 2.01 -1.95
CA VAL A 20 -6.57 1.73 -0.52
C VAL A 20 -5.50 0.82 0.07
N VAL A 21 -5.25 -0.34 -0.55
CA VAL A 21 -4.26 -1.30 -0.05
C VAL A 21 -2.82 -0.76 -0.11
N PRO A 22 -2.37 -0.14 -1.23
CA PRO A 22 -1.04 0.48 -1.27
C PRO A 22 -0.81 1.55 -0.20
N LEU A 23 -1.82 2.39 0.07
CA LEU A 23 -1.72 3.41 1.12
C LEU A 23 -1.57 2.78 2.51
N ILE A 24 -2.36 1.74 2.81
CA ILE A 24 -2.25 0.98 4.05
C ILE A 24 -0.85 0.36 4.18
N LEU A 25 -0.33 -0.26 3.11
CA LEU A 25 1.01 -0.86 3.12
C LEU A 25 2.11 0.17 3.40
N MET A 26 2.06 1.33 2.75
CA MET A 26 3.03 2.41 2.97
C MET A 26 3.03 2.88 4.43
N ILE A 27 1.86 3.07 5.03
CA ILE A 27 1.71 3.46 6.44
C ILE A 27 2.18 2.34 7.38
N TYR A 28 1.84 1.09 7.09
CA TYR A 28 2.24 -0.06 7.90
C TYR A 28 3.76 -0.22 7.92
N MET A 29 4.40 -0.17 6.73
CA MET A 29 5.85 -0.22 6.59
C MET A 29 6.51 0.92 7.37
N LYS A 30 6.03 2.16 7.25
CA LYS A 30 6.54 3.29 8.04
C LYS A 30 6.58 2.99 9.55
N GLN A 31 5.53 2.36 10.08
CA GLN A 31 5.39 2.12 11.53
C GLN A 31 6.26 0.95 12.03
N ARG A 32 6.36 -0.13 11.24
CA ARG A 32 6.93 -1.40 11.73
C ARG A 32 8.23 -1.84 11.07
N TRP A 33 8.70 -1.21 9.99
CA TRP A 33 9.83 -1.71 9.22
C TRP A 33 11.05 -2.15 10.06
N TYR A 34 11.41 -1.37 11.08
CA TYR A 34 12.56 -1.67 11.97
C TYR A 34 12.28 -2.70 13.07
N LYS A 35 11.02 -3.11 13.25
CA LYS A 35 10.55 -4.08 14.26
C LYS A 35 9.97 -5.36 13.62
N THR A 36 9.90 -5.43 12.29
CA THR A 36 9.30 -6.53 11.53
C THR A 36 10.14 -7.81 11.64
N GLY A 37 9.51 -8.94 11.98
CA GLY A 37 10.14 -10.26 12.02
C GLY A 37 10.32 -10.89 10.62
N SER A 38 11.06 -12.00 10.50
CA SER A 38 11.43 -12.58 9.19
C SER A 38 10.24 -12.98 8.30
N TRP A 39 9.23 -13.65 8.87
CA TRP A 39 8.02 -14.04 8.14
C TRP A 39 7.18 -12.83 7.70
N GLU A 40 6.99 -11.87 8.60
CA GLU A 40 6.28 -10.63 8.31
C GLU A 40 7.00 -9.83 7.21
N ARG A 41 8.33 -9.80 7.22
CA ARG A 41 9.12 -9.11 6.19
C ARG A 41 8.99 -9.78 4.83
N ALA A 42 9.04 -11.11 4.78
CA ALA A 42 8.82 -11.85 3.54
C ALA A 42 7.42 -11.57 2.96
N PHE A 43 6.39 -11.57 3.81
CA PHE A 43 5.03 -11.26 3.39
C PHE A 43 4.88 -9.81 2.91
N LEU A 44 5.49 -8.83 3.60
CA LEU A 44 5.49 -7.44 3.16
C LEU A 44 6.19 -7.26 1.81
N CYS A 45 7.33 -7.92 1.58
CA CYS A 45 7.99 -7.89 0.29
C CYS A 45 7.09 -8.46 -0.81
N PHE A 46 6.41 -9.59 -0.57
CA PHE A 46 5.43 -10.14 -1.51
C PHE A 46 4.30 -9.14 -1.80
N MET A 47 3.72 -8.53 -0.77
CA MET A 47 2.65 -7.52 -0.92
C MET A 47 3.11 -6.31 -1.74
N VAL A 48 4.34 -5.85 -1.54
CA VAL A 48 4.92 -4.74 -2.33
C VAL A 48 5.00 -5.10 -3.81
N PHE A 49 5.42 -6.30 -4.16
CA PHE A 49 5.44 -6.74 -5.57
C PHE A 49 4.02 -6.93 -6.13
N PHE A 50 3.12 -7.50 -5.34
CA PHE A 50 1.75 -7.74 -5.77
C PHE A 50 0.96 -6.44 -6.00
N PHE A 51 1.21 -5.40 -5.21
CA PHE A 51 0.58 -4.08 -5.32
C PHE A 51 1.50 -2.99 -5.89
N PHE A 52 2.59 -3.38 -6.55
CA PHE A 52 3.61 -2.47 -7.06
C PHE A 52 3.05 -1.32 -7.92
N PRO A 53 2.09 -1.55 -8.85
CA PRO A 53 1.54 -0.46 -9.67
C PRO A 53 0.90 0.65 -8.84
N GLY A 54 0.13 0.29 -7.80
CA GLY A 54 -0.51 1.25 -6.91
C GLY A 54 0.50 1.97 -6.01
N LEU A 55 1.49 1.24 -5.49
CA LEU A 55 2.57 1.84 -4.70
C LEU A 55 3.38 2.85 -5.51
N ALA A 56 3.70 2.53 -6.77
CA ALA A 56 4.39 3.44 -7.67
C ALA A 56 3.57 4.71 -7.93
N ALA A 57 2.25 4.58 -8.16
CA ALA A 57 1.35 5.71 -8.38
C ALA A 57 1.24 6.64 -7.15
N ILE A 58 1.24 6.08 -5.94
CA ILE A 58 1.11 6.85 -4.69
C ILE A 58 2.45 7.41 -4.20
N SER A 59 3.57 6.79 -4.59
CA SER A 59 4.91 7.14 -4.11
C SER A 59 5.28 8.63 -4.16
N PRO A 60 4.90 9.44 -5.18
CA PRO A 60 5.26 10.85 -5.23
C PRO A 60 4.56 11.71 -4.18
N PHE A 61 3.45 11.23 -3.62
CA PHE A 61 2.60 12.01 -2.70
C PHE A 61 2.94 11.78 -1.22
N LEU A 62 3.70 10.73 -0.91
CA LEU A 62 4.03 10.35 0.47
C LEU A 62 5.49 10.67 0.78
N ASN A 63 5.71 11.49 1.82
CA ASN A 63 7.05 11.78 2.32
C ASN A 63 7.24 11.19 3.72
N PHE A 64 8.07 10.15 3.83
CA PHE A 64 8.40 9.48 5.09
C PHE A 64 9.78 9.87 5.63
N ARG A 65 10.27 11.05 5.27
CA ARG A 65 11.51 11.59 5.84
C ARG A 65 11.40 11.66 7.37
N PRO A 66 12.40 11.16 8.11
CA PRO A 66 12.46 11.34 9.56
C PRO A 66 12.40 12.83 9.91
N GLN A 67 11.68 13.15 10.98
CA GLN A 67 11.65 14.51 11.50
C GLN A 67 13.03 14.90 12.05
N ALA A 68 13.36 16.19 11.94
CA ALA A 68 14.60 16.70 12.50
C ALA A 68 14.63 16.47 14.01
N ARG A 69 15.75 15.92 14.49
CA ARG A 69 15.98 15.73 15.92
C ARG A 69 16.19 17.10 16.56
N GLN A 70 15.37 17.44 17.55
CA GLN A 70 15.67 18.56 18.44
C GLN A 70 16.86 18.15 19.31
N LEU A 71 17.93 18.96 19.30
CA LEU A 71 19.13 18.77 20.10
C LEU A 71 19.00 19.55 21.41
#